data_AF-A0A1B6J1G5-F1
#
_entry.id   AF-A0A1B6J1G5-F1
#
_cell.length_a   1.000
_cell.length_b   1.000
_cell.length_c   1.000
_cell.angle_alpha   90.00
_cell.angle_beta   90.00
_cell.angle_gamma   90.00
#
_symmetry.space_group_name_H-M   'P 1'
#
loop_
_entity.id
_entity.type
_entity.pdbx_description
1 polymer ?
#
loop_
_entity_poly.entity_id
_entity_poly.type
_entity_poly.pdbx_seq_one_letter_code
_entity_poly.pdbx_strand_id
1 'polypeptide(L)'
;MADESLSTNSNPSDEPSSVPEESIHYVGERNAIVFSAAAGEPLPPLELPDDFFDLNKDDVRILFKELKQNREDLENRPLRTKAVRELEDSTSTLSRLNRYTRTVVRVQFPDRMVLQAVFNHSETVQTVLDFIQTFLDPPDIQLLPNRYSILR
;
A
#
# COMPACT_ATOMS: atom_id res chain seq x y z
N MET A 1 44.67 -40.59 11.88
CA MET A 1 44.41 -41.70 10.94
C MET A 1 43.22 -42.48 11.49
N ALA A 2 42.10 -42.46 10.76
CA ALA A 2 40.89 -43.32 10.88
C ALA A 2 40.07 -43.20 12.19
N ASP A 3 38.74 -43.11 12.20
CA ASP A 3 37.74 -42.94 11.15
C ASP A 3 36.45 -42.43 11.83
N GLU A 4 35.67 -41.67 11.09
CA GLU A 4 34.40 -41.07 11.48
C GLU A 4 33.27 -42.08 11.20
N SER A 5 32.24 -42.21 12.04
CA SER A 5 30.99 -42.81 11.58
C SER A 5 29.79 -42.29 12.38
N LEU A 6 29.13 -41.30 11.79
CA LEU A 6 27.75 -40.93 12.06
C LEU A 6 26.83 -42.10 11.65
N SER A 7 26.01 -42.57 12.59
CA SER A 7 24.87 -43.40 12.25
C SER A 7 23.71 -42.53 11.77
N THR A 8 23.36 -42.72 10.51
CA THR A 8 22.18 -42.21 9.82
C THR A 8 20.91 -42.83 10.43
N ASN A 9 19.99 -42.00 10.91
CA ASN A 9 18.60 -42.43 11.06
C ASN A 9 17.73 -41.61 10.10
N SER A 10 17.51 -42.19 8.93
CA SER A 10 16.53 -41.78 7.95
C SER A 10 15.13 -42.12 8.44
N ASN A 11 14.26 -41.13 8.59
CA ASN A 11 12.83 -41.35 8.48
C ASN A 11 12.26 -40.40 7.41
N PRO A 12 11.64 -40.92 6.34
CA PRO A 12 11.11 -40.12 5.25
C PRO A 12 9.62 -39.86 5.48
N SER A 13 9.24 -38.61 5.64
CA SER A 13 7.83 -38.18 5.55
C SER A 13 7.77 -36.70 5.19
N ASP A 14 8.42 -36.32 4.08
CA ASP A 14 8.11 -35.06 3.40
C ASP A 14 6.88 -35.31 2.54
N GLU A 15 5.70 -35.10 3.12
CA GLU A 15 4.52 -34.75 2.35
C GLU A 15 4.82 -33.37 1.72
N PRO A 16 4.84 -33.23 0.38
CA PRO A 16 4.89 -31.90 -0.20
C PRO A 16 3.53 -31.26 0.03
N SER A 17 3.43 -30.46 1.10
CA SER A 17 2.40 -29.45 1.24
C SER A 17 2.50 -28.56 0.00
N SER A 18 1.63 -28.80 -0.99
CA SER A 18 1.47 -27.94 -2.15
C SER A 18 0.83 -26.64 -1.67
N VAL A 19 1.64 -25.78 -1.05
CA VAL A 19 1.35 -24.36 -1.06
C VAL A 19 1.28 -24.00 -2.55
N PRO A 20 0.15 -23.51 -3.08
CA PRO A 20 0.17 -22.97 -4.42
C PRO A 20 1.22 -21.85 -4.39
N GLU A 21 2.35 -22.10 -5.05
CA GLU A 21 3.33 -21.06 -5.32
C GLU A 21 2.56 -20.03 -6.13
N GLU A 22 2.10 -18.96 -5.47
CA GLU A 22 1.56 -17.79 -6.13
C GLU A 22 2.71 -17.26 -6.98
N SER A 23 2.75 -17.70 -8.23
CA SER A 23 3.73 -17.26 -9.21
C SER A 23 3.45 -15.80 -9.46
N ILE A 24 4.15 -14.93 -8.73
CA ILE A 24 4.05 -13.48 -8.90
C ILE A 24 4.55 -13.19 -10.31
N HIS A 25 3.62 -13.02 -11.25
CA HIS A 25 3.94 -12.70 -12.63
C HIS A 25 4.21 -11.21 -12.74
N TYR A 26 5.49 -10.85 -12.85
CA TYR A 26 5.89 -9.48 -13.08
C TYR A 26 5.59 -9.10 -14.54
N VAL A 27 4.80 -8.04 -14.75
CA VAL A 27 4.43 -7.53 -16.06
C VAL A 27 5.21 -6.23 -16.29
N GLY A 28 6.27 -6.31 -17.10
CA GLY A 28 7.06 -5.14 -17.48
C GLY A 28 8.09 -4.70 -16.44
N GLU A 29 8.45 -3.42 -16.50
CA GLU A 29 9.45 -2.81 -15.61
C GLU A 29 8.83 -2.46 -14.24
N ARG A 30 9.66 -2.06 -13.27
CA ARG A 30 9.21 -1.48 -11.98
C ARG A 30 8.47 -2.44 -11.04
N ASN A 31 8.80 -3.73 -11.11
CA ASN A 31 8.20 -4.79 -10.29
C ASN A 31 6.67 -4.79 -10.38
N ALA A 32 6.13 -4.44 -11.55
CA ALA A 32 4.69 -4.36 -11.72
C ALA A 32 4.07 -5.74 -11.77
N ILE A 33 2.91 -5.91 -11.16
CA ILE A 33 2.16 -7.16 -11.06
C ILE A 33 0.70 -6.90 -11.43
N VAL A 34 0.08 -7.86 -12.08
CA VAL A 34 -1.34 -7.80 -12.45
C VAL A 34 -2.05 -8.95 -11.76
N PHE A 35 -3.08 -8.63 -10.98
CA PHE A 35 -3.90 -9.64 -10.29
C PHE A 35 -5.38 -9.29 -10.41
N SER A 36 -6.25 -10.30 -10.36
CA SER A 36 -7.69 -10.08 -10.30
C SER A 36 -8.10 -9.79 -8.86
N ALA A 37 -8.81 -8.70 -8.62
CA ALA A 37 -9.40 -8.42 -7.32
C ALA A 37 -10.43 -9.48 -6.89
N ALA A 38 -10.95 -10.27 -7.84
CA ALA A 38 -11.89 -11.36 -7.58
C ALA A 38 -11.19 -12.70 -7.28
N ALA A 39 -9.86 -12.80 -7.46
CA ALA A 39 -9.12 -14.03 -7.19
C ALA A 39 -8.80 -14.23 -5.69
N GLY A 40 -8.92 -13.17 -4.87
CA GLY A 40 -8.75 -13.29 -3.43
C GLY A 40 -10.01 -13.85 -2.78
N GLU A 41 -9.87 -14.97 -2.07
CA GLU A 41 -10.92 -15.45 -1.17
C GLU A 41 -11.14 -14.40 -0.06
N PRO A 42 -12.38 -13.93 0.17
CA PRO A 42 -12.64 -12.99 1.25
C PRO A 42 -12.32 -13.68 2.58
N LEU A 43 -11.45 -13.06 3.38
CA LEU A 43 -11.22 -13.51 4.73
C LEU A 43 -12.55 -13.48 5.49
N PRO A 44 -12.84 -14.50 6.32
CA PRO A 44 -14.04 -14.48 7.14
C PRO A 44 -14.05 -13.22 8.01
N PRO A 45 -15.23 -12.62 8.27
CA PRO A 45 -15.34 -11.50 9.18
C PRO A 45 -14.65 -11.83 10.50
N LEU A 46 -13.73 -10.95 10.92
CA LEU A 46 -13.06 -11.11 12.20
C LEU A 46 -14.08 -10.84 13.31
N GLU A 47 -14.60 -11.90 13.93
CA GLU A 47 -15.41 -11.77 15.14
C GLU A 47 -14.49 -11.43 16.31
N LEU A 48 -14.49 -10.15 16.68
CA LEU A 48 -13.79 -9.67 17.86
C LEU A 48 -14.69 -9.85 19.09
N PRO A 49 -14.14 -10.30 20.23
CA PRO A 49 -14.88 -10.32 21.49
C PRO A 49 -15.33 -8.92 21.91
N ASP A 50 -16.45 -8.81 22.62
CA ASP A 50 -17.01 -7.52 23.08
C ASP A 50 -16.01 -6.74 23.96
N ASP A 51 -15.25 -7.44 24.81
CA ASP A 51 -14.22 -6.88 25.68
C ASP A 51 -13.14 -6.08 24.93
N PHE A 52 -12.95 -6.29 23.61
CA PHE A 52 -12.02 -5.49 22.79
C PHE A 52 -12.46 -4.02 22.68
N PHE A 53 -13.77 -3.77 22.72
CA PHE A 53 -14.35 -2.44 22.61
C PHE A 53 -14.44 -1.74 23.97
N ASP A 54 -14.19 -2.47 25.06
CA ASP A 54 -14.14 -1.91 26.40
C ASP A 54 -12.79 -1.23 26.65
N LEU A 55 -12.86 0.00 27.17
CA LEU A 55 -11.68 0.79 27.47
C LEU A 55 -10.88 0.18 28.63
N ASN A 56 -9.60 -0.07 28.38
CA ASN A 56 -8.72 -0.55 29.42
C ASN A 56 -8.12 0.62 30.21
N LYS A 57 -7.56 0.34 31.40
CA LYS A 57 -6.96 1.39 32.25
C LYS A 57 -5.82 2.15 31.55
N ASP A 58 -5.09 1.48 30.68
CA ASP A 58 -3.99 2.09 29.92
C ASP A 58 -4.50 3.00 28.80
N ASP A 59 -5.60 2.65 28.14
CA ASP A 59 -6.24 3.53 27.14
C ASP A 59 -6.73 4.81 27.78
N VAL A 60 -7.35 4.72 28.96
CA VAL A 60 -7.78 5.90 29.74
C VAL A 60 -6.59 6.79 30.11
N ARG A 61 -5.43 6.21 30.43
CA ARG A 61 -4.21 6.98 30.72
C ARG A 61 -3.69 7.69 29.47
N ILE A 62 -3.70 7.02 28.32
CA ILE A 62 -3.28 7.59 27.03
C ILE A 62 -4.21 8.75 26.66
N LEU A 63 -5.53 8.53 26.70
CA LEU A 63 -6.55 9.54 26.41
C LEU A 63 -6.42 10.75 27.35
N PHE A 64 -6.25 10.51 28.66
CA PHE A 64 -6.08 11.60 29.61
C PHE A 64 -4.81 12.41 29.34
N LYS A 65 -3.71 11.75 29.00
CA LYS A 65 -2.46 12.42 28.62
C LYS A 65 -2.65 13.27 27.36
N GLU A 66 -3.32 12.74 26.35
CA GLU A 66 -3.60 13.46 25.09
C GLU A 66 -4.49 14.67 25.34
N LEU A 67 -5.58 14.53 26.12
CA LEU A 67 -6.46 15.63 26.48
C LEU A 67 -5.72 16.72 27.25
N LYS A 68 -4.85 16.33 28.20
CA LYS A 68 -4.02 17.27 28.95
C LYS A 68 -3.06 18.02 28.03
N GLN A 69 -2.37 17.31 27.13
CA GLN A 69 -1.45 17.90 26.16
C GLN A 69 -2.18 18.87 25.22
N ASN A 70 -3.31 18.46 24.64
CA ASN A 70 -4.09 19.31 23.76
C ASN A 70 -4.59 20.58 24.47
N ARG A 71 -5.01 20.46 25.73
CA ARG A 71 -5.35 21.63 26.55
C ARG A 71 -4.16 22.57 26.75
N GLU A 72 -3.01 22.02 27.12
CA GLU A 72 -1.77 22.80 27.31
C GLU A 72 -1.34 23.49 26.00
N ASP A 73 -1.47 22.80 24.86
CA ASP A 73 -1.14 23.31 23.52
C ASP A 73 -2.09 24.43 23.08
N LEU A 74 -3.37 24.35 23.43
CA LEU A 74 -4.36 25.39 23.11
C LEU A 74 -4.22 26.61 24.00
N GLU A 75 -3.99 26.41 25.30
CA GLU A 75 -3.83 27.50 26.27
C GLU A 75 -2.48 28.21 26.12
N ASN A 76 -1.40 27.49 25.82
CA ASN A 76 -0.02 28.01 25.81
C ASN A 76 0.61 28.03 24.41
N ARG A 77 -0.17 28.06 23.33
CA ARG A 77 0.36 27.94 21.97
C ARG A 77 1.38 29.06 21.66
N PRO A 78 2.66 28.74 21.42
CA PRO A 78 3.65 29.76 21.11
C PRO A 78 3.40 30.38 19.73
N LEU A 79 3.76 31.65 19.57
CA LEU A 79 3.69 32.33 18.27
C LEU A 79 4.69 31.69 17.30
N ARG A 80 4.17 30.99 16.28
CA ARG A 80 5.02 30.45 15.20
C ARG A 80 5.34 31.56 14.20
N THR A 81 6.59 32.00 14.19
CA THR A 81 7.13 32.95 13.20
C THR A 81 7.22 32.30 11.82
N LYS A 82 7.33 33.11 10.75
CA LYS A 82 7.50 32.60 9.39
C LYS A 82 8.69 31.65 9.26
N ALA A 83 9.83 32.03 9.84
CA ALA A 83 11.06 31.22 9.83
C ALA A 83 10.89 29.85 10.50
N VAL A 84 10.16 29.77 11.63
CA VAL A 84 9.89 28.49 12.31
C VAL A 84 9.00 27.59 11.46
N ARG A 85 7.99 28.15 10.78
CA ARG A 85 7.12 27.37 9.87
C ARG A 85 7.89 26.81 8.68
N GLU A 86 8.72 27.63 8.04
CA GLU A 86 9.53 27.21 6.89
C GLU A 86 10.57 26.13 7.25
N LEU A 87 11.20 26.23 8.44
CA LEU A 87 12.05 25.17 9.01
C LEU A 87 11.25 23.89 9.33
N GLU A 88 10.08 24.06 9.93
CA GLU A 88 9.02 23.07 10.14
C GLU A 88 8.78 22.20 8.90
N ASP A 89 8.38 22.91 7.85
CA ASP A 89 7.93 22.36 6.58
C ASP A 89 9.10 21.73 5.83
N SER A 90 10.26 22.38 5.79
CA SER A 90 11.46 21.81 5.14
C SER A 90 11.95 20.54 5.86
N THR A 91 12.00 20.54 7.19
CA THR A 91 12.41 19.35 7.96
C THR A 91 11.39 18.22 7.81
N SER A 92 10.09 18.55 7.86
CA SER A 92 8.99 17.60 7.69
C SER A 92 8.98 17.00 6.28
N THR A 93 9.16 17.82 5.25
CA THR A 93 9.22 17.36 3.86
C THR A 93 10.43 16.46 3.63
N LEU A 94 11.63 16.87 4.05
CA LEU A 94 12.84 16.04 3.95
C LEU A 94 12.69 14.71 4.73
N SER A 95 12.12 14.75 5.93
CA SER A 95 11.86 13.54 6.71
C SER A 95 10.89 12.59 5.99
N ARG A 96 9.82 13.11 5.38
CA ARG A 96 8.84 12.32 4.61
C ARG A 96 9.47 11.72 3.35
N LEU A 97 10.27 12.50 2.62
CA LEU A 97 10.97 12.04 1.41
C LEU A 97 11.98 10.93 1.73
N ASN A 98 12.72 11.08 2.84
CA ASN A 98 13.66 10.04 3.29
C ASN A 98 12.95 8.79 3.81
N ARG A 99 11.80 8.96 4.48
CA ARG A 99 11.03 7.83 5.04
C ARG A 99 10.36 6.99 3.95
N TYR A 100 9.87 7.63 2.90
CA TYR A 100 9.10 6.98 1.85
C TYR A 100 9.83 7.06 0.51
N THR A 101 10.93 6.30 0.38
CA THR A 101 11.74 6.28 -0.84
C THR A 101 11.02 5.62 -2.03
N ARG A 102 10.08 4.71 -1.73
CA ARG A 102 9.29 3.94 -2.71
C ARG A 102 7.80 4.08 -2.44
N THR A 103 7.04 4.24 -3.51
CA THR A 103 5.58 4.35 -3.50
C THR A 103 5.00 3.24 -4.35
N VAL A 104 4.05 2.48 -3.81
CA VAL A 104 3.33 1.46 -4.58
C VAL A 104 2.02 2.08 -5.05
N VAL A 105 1.80 2.11 -6.37
CA VAL A 105 0.55 2.58 -6.96
C VAL A 105 -0.24 1.38 -7.45
N ARG A 106 -1.53 1.35 -7.11
CA ARG A 106 -2.48 0.32 -7.54
C ARG A 106 -3.55 0.96 -8.40
N VAL A 107 -3.68 0.49 -9.63
CA VAL A 107 -4.66 0.96 -10.61
C VAL A 107 -5.71 -0.13 -10.77
N GLN A 108 -6.95 0.18 -10.39
CA GLN A 108 -8.07 -0.73 -10.53
C GLN A 108 -8.77 -0.45 -11.86
N PHE A 109 -8.83 -1.46 -12.71
CA PHE A 109 -9.54 -1.41 -13.98
C PHE A 109 -11.02 -1.82 -13.80
N PRO A 110 -11.91 -1.41 -14.73
CA PRO A 110 -13.33 -1.75 -14.69
C PRO A 110 -13.62 -3.26 -14.77
N ASP A 111 -12.69 -4.03 -15.33
CA ASP A 111 -12.73 -5.49 -15.47
C ASP A 111 -12.34 -6.24 -14.17
N ARG A 112 -12.16 -5.51 -13.06
CA ARG A 112 -11.69 -6.01 -11.76
C ARG A 112 -10.23 -6.47 -11.76
N MET A 113 -9.46 -6.14 -12.79
CA MET A 113 -8.01 -6.31 -12.78
C MET A 113 -7.35 -5.17 -12.02
N VAL A 114 -6.29 -5.48 -11.28
CA VAL A 114 -5.49 -4.51 -10.54
C VAL A 114 -4.06 -4.59 -11.02
N LEU A 115 -3.57 -3.48 -11.58
CA LEU A 115 -2.15 -3.28 -11.89
C LEU A 115 -1.49 -2.59 -10.70
N GLN A 116 -0.57 -3.30 -10.04
CA GLN A 116 0.25 -2.75 -8.98
C GLN A 116 1.66 -2.51 -9.52
N ALA A 117 2.20 -1.31 -9.37
CA ALA A 117 3.56 -0.98 -9.80
C ALA A 117 4.29 -0.11 -8.77
N VAL A 118 5.63 -0.18 -8.78
CA VAL A 118 6.47 0.51 -7.80
C VAL A 118 7.12 1.74 -8.43
N PHE A 119 6.85 2.91 -7.85
CA PHE A 119 7.35 4.20 -8.30
C PHE A 119 8.27 4.84 -7.24
N ASN A 120 9.12 5.76 -7.66
CA ASN A 120 9.88 6.61 -6.74
C ASN A 120 9.04 7.82 -6.33
N HIS A 121 9.26 8.34 -5.12
CA HIS A 121 8.52 9.55 -4.64
C HIS A 121 8.76 10.81 -5.48
N SER A 122 9.84 10.84 -6.28
CA SER A 122 10.17 11.95 -7.17
C SER A 122 9.48 11.86 -8.54
N GLU A 123 8.80 10.76 -8.85
CA GLU A 123 8.17 10.56 -10.16
C GLU A 123 6.83 11.30 -10.24
N THR A 124 6.53 11.83 -11.42
CA THR A 124 5.32 12.62 -11.66
C THR A 124 4.14 11.72 -12.00
N VAL A 125 2.93 12.25 -11.83
CA VAL A 125 1.70 11.57 -12.26
C VAL A 125 1.73 11.26 -13.76
N GLN A 126 2.37 12.10 -14.58
CA GLN A 126 2.53 11.84 -16.01
C GLN A 126 3.32 10.55 -16.26
N THR A 127 4.40 10.30 -15.50
CA THR A 127 5.18 9.06 -15.62
C THR A 127 4.33 7.83 -15.30
N VAL A 128 3.43 7.94 -14.32
CA VAL A 128 2.48 6.87 -13.97
C VAL A 128 1.49 6.64 -15.11
N LEU A 129 0.97 7.71 -15.72
CA LEU A 129 0.03 7.59 -16.85
C LEU A 129 0.69 7.00 -18.09
N ASP A 130 1.89 7.45 -18.44
CA ASP A 130 2.65 6.92 -19.57
C ASP A 130 2.96 5.44 -19.36
N PHE A 131 3.29 5.05 -18.12
CA PHE A 131 3.43 3.65 -17.75
C PHE A 131 2.12 2.87 -17.91
N ILE A 132 0.99 3.38 -17.43
CA ILE A 132 -0.31 2.68 -17.60
C ILE A 132 -0.67 2.54 -19.08
N GLN A 133 -0.37 3.55 -19.90
CA GLN A 133 -0.63 3.53 -21.34
C GLN A 133 0.11 2.40 -22.07
N THR A 134 1.28 1.94 -21.59
CA THR A 134 1.98 0.80 -22.22
C THR A 134 1.31 -0.54 -21.95
N PHE A 135 0.43 -0.63 -20.93
CA PHE A 135 -0.37 -1.83 -20.63
C PHE A 135 -1.79 -1.77 -21.17
N LEU A 136 -2.17 -0.65 -21.78
CA LEU A 136 -3.46 -0.48 -22.43
C LEU A 136 -3.29 -0.71 -23.92
N ASP A 137 -4.18 -1.51 -24.50
CA ASP A 137 -4.33 -1.54 -25.95
C ASP A 137 -4.70 -0.14 -26.45
N PRO A 138 -4.27 0.26 -27.67
CA PRO A 138 -4.64 1.55 -28.21
C PRO A 138 -6.15 1.70 -28.14
N PRO A 139 -6.66 2.85 -27.67
CA PRO A 139 -8.08 3.07 -27.58
C PRO A 139 -8.68 2.96 -28.98
N ASP A 140 -9.29 1.83 -29.28
CA ASP A 140 -10.22 1.69 -30.40
C ASP A 140 -11.55 2.37 -30.02
N ILE A 141 -11.43 3.58 -29.46
CA ILE A 141 -12.54 4.45 -29.15
C ILE A 141 -12.88 5.10 -30.48
N GLN A 142 -13.66 4.39 -31.28
CA GLN A 142 -14.58 5.02 -32.21
C GLN A 142 -15.55 5.84 -31.38
N LEU A 143 -15.11 7.04 -30.97
CA LEU A 143 -15.99 8.08 -30.46
C LEU A 143 -17.00 8.32 -31.57
N LEU A 144 -18.14 7.64 -31.50
CA LEU A 144 -19.22 7.84 -32.45
C LEU A 144 -19.53 9.33 -32.42
N PRO A 145 -19.38 10.05 -33.54
CA PRO A 145 -19.62 11.48 -33.56
C PRO A 145 -21.07 11.71 -33.13
N ASN A 146 -21.22 12.57 -32.11
CA ASN A 146 -22.49 12.99 -31.54
C ASN A 146 -23.58 13.10 -32.62
N ARG A 147 -24.52 12.15 -32.61
CA ARG A 147 -25.78 12.28 -33.36
C ARG A 147 -26.71 13.24 -32.62
N TYR A 148 -26.35 14.52 -32.63
CA TYR A 148 -27.32 15.59 -32.46
C TYR A 148 -27.39 16.40 -33.74
N SER A 149 -27.87 15.76 -34.80
CA SER A 149 -28.56 16.44 -35.89
C SER A 149 -30.05 16.36 -35.59
N ILE A 150 -30.58 17.40 -34.93
CA ILE A 150 -32.02 17.62 -34.84
C ILE A 150 -32.33 19.01 -35.41
N LEU A 151 -32.79 18.96 -36.66
CA LEU A 151 -33.80 19.80 -37.32
C LEU A 151 -33.64 21.33 -37.33
N ARG A 152 -33.31 21.78 -38.54
CA ARG A 152 -33.88 22.89 -39.33
C ARG A 152 -35.07 23.65 -38.73
#